data_AF-A0A6M5YTA4-F1
#
_entry.id   AF-A0A6M5YTA4-F1
#
_cell.length_a   1.000
_cell.length_b   1.000
_cell.length_c   1.000
_cell.angle_alpha   90.00
_cell.angle_beta   90.00
_cell.angle_gamma   90.00
#
_symmetry.space_group_name_H-M   'P 1'
#
loop_
_entity.id
_entity.type
_entity.pdbx_description
1 polymer ?
#
loop_
_entity_poly.entity_id
_entity_poly.type
_entity_poly.pdbx_seq_one_letter_code
_entity_poly.pdbx_strand_id
1 'polypeptide(L)'
;MRACRQGRVRDVLTERDQWQVRRGEPPPGEAATAEERRDPRRVVAQARTYLGNNRDRMAYPRYRREGLPTTSSLVESLVGEVSARVKSEQKHWNRPGGAESILQLRAAVLSQDDRLPRFFAQRPGSSFRKRGTLCHKSEDAPAQTVA
;
A
#
# COMPACT_ATOMS: atom_id res chain seq x y z
N MET A 1 4.98 7.58 23.42
CA MET A 1 4.04 6.63 22.77
C MET A 1 3.50 5.51 23.67
N ARG A 2 4.24 5.01 24.68
CA ARG A 2 3.74 3.96 25.60
C ARG A 2 2.42 4.31 26.28
N ALA A 3 2.27 5.56 26.75
CA ALA A 3 1.06 6.03 27.42
C ALA A 3 -0.21 5.92 26.54
N CYS A 4 -0.14 6.30 25.26
CA CYS A 4 -1.27 6.13 24.33
C CYS A 4 -1.68 4.65 24.21
N ARG A 5 -0.72 3.73 24.05
CA ARG A 5 -1.00 2.28 24.00
C ARG A 5 -1.61 1.74 25.31
N GLN A 6 -1.35 2.39 26.44
CA GLN A 6 -1.96 2.04 27.73
C GLN A 6 -3.39 2.61 27.89
N GLY A 7 -3.91 3.34 26.90
CA GLY A 7 -5.21 4.03 26.99
C GLY A 7 -5.14 5.40 27.66
N ARG A 8 -3.93 5.87 27.99
CA ARG A 8 -3.68 7.16 28.67
C ARG A 8 -3.39 8.28 27.67
N VAL A 9 -4.19 8.35 26.60
CA VAL A 9 -4.05 9.38 25.57
C VAL A 9 -4.40 10.78 26.11
N ARG A 10 -5.30 10.86 27.09
CA ARG A 10 -5.68 12.12 27.75
C ARG A 10 -4.48 12.76 28.45
N ASP A 11 -3.72 12.00 29.22
CA ASP A 11 -2.49 12.47 29.89
C ASP A 11 -1.50 13.07 28.88
N VAL A 12 -1.32 12.39 27.74
CA VAL A 12 -0.43 12.86 26.67
C VAL A 12 -0.93 14.16 26.06
N LEU A 13 -2.24 14.29 25.82
CA LEU A 13 -2.84 15.52 25.31
C LEU A 13 -2.65 16.68 26.28
N THR A 14 -2.89 16.47 27.58
CA THR A 14 -2.65 17.48 28.62
C THR A 14 -1.19 17.90 28.67
N GLU A 15 -0.25 16.95 28.56
CA GLU A 15 1.18 17.27 28.49
C GLU A 15 1.51 18.10 27.24
N ARG A 16 0.91 17.78 26.08
CA ARG A 16 1.09 18.56 24.85
C ARG A 16 0.50 19.97 24.98
N ASP A 17 -0.65 20.13 25.63
CA ASP A 17 -1.26 21.44 25.90
C ASP A 17 -0.32 22.32 26.73
N GLN A 18 0.27 21.76 27.80
CA GLN A 18 1.24 22.48 28.62
C GLN A 18 2.50 22.87 27.84
N TRP A 19 2.97 22.00 26.95
CA TRP A 19 4.08 22.30 26.05
C TRP A 19 3.76 23.44 25.09
N GLN A 20 2.54 23.45 24.54
CA GLN A 20 2.06 24.49 23.65
C GLN A 20 2.03 25.84 24.36
N VAL A 21 1.47 25.90 25.57
CA VAL A 21 1.42 27.13 26.39
C VAL A 21 2.83 27.68 26.65
N ARG A 22 3.80 26.81 27.00
CA ARG A 22 5.18 27.26 27.25
C ARG A 22 5.91 27.77 26.02
N ARG A 23 5.61 27.21 24.83
CA ARG A 23 6.33 27.53 23.58
C ARG A 23 5.68 28.67 22.80
N GLY A 24 4.39 28.89 23.00
CA GLY A 24 3.56 29.80 22.21
C GLY A 24 2.96 29.14 20.97
N GLU A 25 2.04 29.85 20.33
CA GLU A 25 1.31 29.37 19.16
C GLU A 25 2.22 29.22 17.93
N PRO A 26 1.92 28.26 17.03
CA PRO A 26 2.69 28.12 15.81
C PRO A 26 2.52 29.37 14.93
N PRO A 27 3.51 29.69 14.08
CA PRO A 27 3.37 30.73 13.09
C PRO A 27 2.11 30.48 12.23
N PRO A 28 1.33 31.53 11.89
CA PRO A 28 0.15 31.38 11.06
C PRO A 28 0.52 30.88 9.64
N GLY A 29 -0.43 30.21 9.00
CA GLY A 29 -0.26 29.66 7.64
C GLY A 29 0.45 28.31 7.60
N GLU A 30 0.57 27.75 6.39
CA GLU A 30 1.30 26.50 6.15
C GLU A 30 2.81 26.74 6.12
N ALA A 31 3.59 25.74 6.50
CA ALA A 31 5.05 25.84 6.47
C ALA A 31 5.56 25.67 5.03
N ALA A 32 6.13 26.74 4.47
CA ALA A 32 6.69 26.76 3.13
C ALA A 32 8.04 26.01 3.09
N THR A 33 8.88 26.20 4.10
CA THR A 33 10.23 25.62 4.16
C THR A 33 10.31 24.36 5.01
N ALA A 34 11.39 23.60 4.85
CA ALA A 34 11.64 22.40 5.66
C ALA A 34 11.95 22.76 7.12
N GLU A 35 12.60 23.91 7.33
CA GLU A 35 12.94 24.48 8.63
C GLU A 35 11.68 24.90 9.38
N GLU A 36 10.76 25.59 8.70
CA GLU A 36 9.45 25.94 9.27
C GLU A 36 8.65 24.70 9.64
N ARG A 37 8.66 23.65 8.80
CA ARG A 37 7.98 22.37 9.14
C ARG A 37 8.54 21.72 10.41
N ARG A 38 9.80 21.99 10.74
CA ARG A 38 10.49 21.47 11.93
C ARG A 38 10.40 22.41 13.13
N ASP A 39 9.72 23.56 13.02
CA ASP A 39 9.47 24.45 14.15
C ASP A 39 8.82 23.65 15.30
N PRO A 40 9.44 23.61 16.50
CA PRO A 40 8.89 22.91 17.65
C PRO A 40 7.43 23.27 17.96
N ARG A 41 7.01 24.51 17.74
CA ARG A 41 5.62 24.96 17.96
C ARG A 41 4.65 24.28 16.99
N ARG A 42 5.03 24.17 15.71
CA ARG A 42 4.24 23.45 14.69
C ARG A 42 4.20 21.95 14.97
N VAL A 43 5.32 21.35 15.36
CA VAL A 43 5.39 19.92 15.67
C VAL A 43 4.48 19.57 16.86
N VAL A 44 4.51 20.37 17.93
CA VAL A 44 3.62 20.16 19.10
C VAL A 44 2.16 20.36 18.72
N ALA A 45 1.83 21.43 18.00
CA ALA A 45 0.47 21.71 17.55
C ALA A 45 -0.07 20.59 16.65
N GLN A 46 0.71 20.13 15.67
CA GLN A 46 0.33 19.03 14.78
C GLN A 46 0.13 17.73 15.55
N ALA A 47 1.05 17.37 16.45
CA ALA A 47 0.93 16.17 17.27
C ALA A 47 -0.33 16.22 18.15
N ARG A 48 -0.60 17.37 18.77
CA ARG A 48 -1.81 17.61 19.57
C ARG A 48 -3.08 17.44 18.73
N THR A 49 -3.17 18.10 17.58
CA THR A 49 -4.33 18.00 16.68
C THR A 49 -4.54 16.56 16.21
N TYR A 50 -3.47 15.89 15.77
CA TYR A 50 -3.55 14.51 15.31
C TYR A 50 -4.03 13.56 16.42
N LEU A 51 -3.45 13.65 17.61
CA LEU A 51 -3.83 12.81 18.75
C LEU A 51 -5.24 13.12 19.24
N GLY A 52 -5.66 14.39 19.20
CA GLY A 52 -7.01 14.82 19.54
C GLY A 52 -8.05 14.21 18.59
N ASN A 53 -7.83 14.38 17.28
CA ASN A 53 -8.74 13.86 16.24
C ASN A 53 -8.84 12.33 16.24
N ASN A 54 -7.78 11.63 16.65
CA ASN A 54 -7.73 10.17 16.67
C ASN A 54 -7.93 9.57 18.06
N ARG A 55 -8.26 10.37 19.08
CA ARG A 55 -8.39 9.92 20.48
C ARG A 55 -9.29 8.70 20.62
N ASP A 56 -10.46 8.75 20.00
CA ASP A 56 -11.48 7.72 20.14
C ASP A 56 -11.10 6.42 19.39
N ARG A 57 -10.21 6.52 18.39
CA ARG A 57 -9.60 5.38 17.68
C ARG A 57 -8.42 4.76 18.44
N MET A 58 -7.91 5.40 19.49
CA MET A 58 -6.80 4.90 20.31
C MET A 58 -7.26 4.01 21.47
N ALA A 59 -8.30 3.21 21.27
CA ALA A 59 -8.85 2.28 22.25
C ALA A 59 -8.01 0.99 22.42
N TYR A 60 -6.68 1.13 22.51
CA TYR A 60 -5.73 0.01 22.56
C TYR A 60 -5.98 -1.02 23.67
N PRO A 61 -6.44 -0.66 24.89
CA PRO A 61 -6.79 -1.65 25.91
C PRO A 61 -7.94 -2.56 25.46
N ARG A 62 -8.94 -2.03 24.76
CA ARG A 62 -10.05 -2.80 24.18
C ARG A 62 -9.53 -3.73 23.09
N TYR A 63 -8.74 -3.20 22.16
CA TYR A 63 -8.18 -4.01 21.06
C TYR A 63 -7.35 -5.19 21.56
N ARG A 64 -6.55 -5.01 22.63
CA ARG A 64 -5.80 -6.12 23.25
C ARG A 64 -6.71 -7.18 23.87
N ARG A 65 -7.79 -6.77 24.55
CA ARG A 65 -8.77 -7.71 25.14
C ARG A 65 -9.49 -8.51 24.07
N GLU A 66 -9.75 -7.90 22.92
CA GLU A 66 -10.40 -8.53 21.77
C GLU A 66 -9.43 -9.33 20.88
N GLY A 67 -8.12 -9.33 21.19
CA GLY A 67 -7.11 -10.00 20.36
C GLY A 67 -6.85 -9.32 19.01
N LEU A 68 -7.29 -8.08 18.84
CA LEU A 68 -7.12 -7.34 17.58
C LEU A 68 -5.66 -6.87 17.39
N PRO A 69 -5.17 -6.82 16.14
CA PRO A 69 -3.86 -6.28 15.83
C PRO A 69 -3.72 -4.82 16.33
N THR A 70 -2.65 -4.55 17.07
CA THR A 70 -2.36 -3.20 17.59
C THR A 70 -1.15 -2.53 16.92
N THR A 71 -0.51 -3.23 15.99
CA THR A 71 0.64 -2.77 15.23
C THR A 71 0.33 -2.78 13.74
N SER A 72 0.91 -1.84 13.01
CA SER A 72 0.84 -1.77 11.55
C SER A 72 1.80 -2.75 10.87
N SER A 73 2.66 -3.46 11.62
CA SER A 73 3.74 -4.28 11.07
C SER A 73 3.26 -5.30 10.05
N LEU A 74 2.13 -5.98 10.31
CA LEU A 74 1.55 -6.94 9.36
C LEU A 74 1.14 -6.28 8.04
N VAL A 75 0.54 -5.09 8.12
CA VAL A 75 0.10 -4.32 6.95
C VAL A 75 1.31 -3.77 6.20
N GLU A 76 2.30 -3.22 6.91
CA GLU A 76 3.53 -2.67 6.33
C GLU A 76 4.34 -3.76 5.60
N SER A 77 4.48 -4.94 6.23
CA SER A 77 5.12 -6.09 5.60
C SER A 77 4.39 -6.50 4.32
N LEU A 78 3.06 -6.61 4.36
CA LEU A 78 2.25 -6.97 3.20
C LEU A 78 2.39 -5.93 2.07
N VAL A 79 2.37 -4.64 2.41
CA VAL A 79 2.61 -3.55 1.44
C VAL A 79 4.01 -3.69 0.82
N GLY A 80 5.01 -4.09 1.60
CA GLY A 80 6.35 -4.41 1.11
C GLY A 80 6.34 -5.55 0.09
N GLU A 81 5.68 -6.67 0.40
CA GLU A 81 5.61 -7.85 -0.49
C GLU A 81 4.84 -7.58 -1.80
N VAL A 82 3.82 -6.74 -1.74
CA VAL A 82 3.10 -6.26 -2.93
C VAL A 82 3.97 -5.31 -3.73
N SER A 83 4.59 -4.33 -3.06
CA SER A 83 5.45 -3.32 -3.69
C SER A 83 6.66 -3.94 -4.38
N ALA A 84 7.26 -4.98 -3.80
CA ALA A 84 8.35 -5.73 -4.41
C ALA A 84 7.99 -6.28 -5.80
N ARG A 85 6.71 -6.62 -6.03
CA ARG A 85 6.25 -7.10 -7.34
C ARG A 85 5.75 -5.99 -8.27
N VAL A 86 5.19 -4.91 -7.74
CA VAL A 86 4.52 -3.86 -8.51
C VAL A 86 5.44 -2.68 -8.84
N LYS A 87 6.37 -2.34 -7.95
CA LYS A 87 7.29 -1.21 -8.10
C LYS A 87 8.69 -1.73 -8.42
N SER A 88 9.29 -1.20 -9.48
CA SER A 88 10.73 -1.28 -9.79
C SER A 88 10.98 -0.40 -11.01
N GLU A 89 12.24 -0.06 -11.25
CA GLU A 89 12.65 0.76 -12.40
C GLU A 89 12.15 0.22 -13.75
N GLN A 90 12.09 -1.10 -13.91
CA GLN A 90 11.66 -1.74 -15.16
C GLN A 90 10.15 -2.06 -15.23
N LYS A 91 9.33 -1.62 -14.27
CA LYS A 91 7.88 -1.92 -14.23
C LYS A 91 7.08 -0.69 -14.64
N HIS A 92 6.67 -0.68 -15.90
CA HIS A 92 5.86 0.39 -16.49
C HIS A 92 4.41 -0.07 -16.67
N TRP A 93 3.47 0.63 -16.05
CA TRP A 93 2.05 0.28 -16.02
C TRP A 93 1.23 1.16 -16.98
N ASN A 94 1.53 1.09 -18.27
CA ASN A 94 0.90 1.95 -19.28
C ASN A 94 -0.55 1.55 -19.62
N ARG A 95 -1.02 0.41 -19.10
CA ARG A 95 -2.37 -0.12 -19.33
C ARG A 95 -3.06 -0.37 -17.98
N PRO A 96 -4.06 0.45 -17.60
CA PRO A 96 -4.72 0.35 -16.29
C PRO A 96 -5.27 -1.05 -15.98
N GLY A 97 -5.94 -1.69 -16.94
CA GLY A 97 -6.48 -3.05 -16.75
C GLY A 97 -5.40 -4.12 -16.50
N GLY A 98 -4.22 -3.95 -17.09
CA GLY A 98 -3.07 -4.84 -16.86
C GLY A 98 -2.44 -4.65 -15.49
N ALA A 99 -2.39 -3.42 -14.99
CA ALA A 99 -1.91 -3.11 -13.65
C ALA A 99 -2.80 -3.74 -12.57
N GLU A 100 -4.11 -3.57 -12.69
CA GLU A 100 -5.10 -4.16 -11.78
C GLU A 100 -5.02 -5.70 -11.78
N SER A 101 -4.88 -6.31 -12.96
CA SER A 101 -4.72 -7.77 -13.08
C SER A 101 -3.49 -8.30 -12.32
N ILE A 102 -2.38 -7.56 -12.32
CA ILE A 102 -1.18 -7.94 -11.57
C ILE A 102 -1.36 -7.77 -10.06
N LEU A 103 -2.08 -6.73 -9.62
CA LEU A 103 -2.43 -6.54 -8.22
C LEU A 103 -3.27 -7.71 -7.70
N GLN A 104 -4.32 -8.08 -8.44
CA GLN A 104 -5.19 -9.21 -8.11
C GLN A 104 -4.42 -10.53 -8.06
N LEU A 105 -3.54 -10.77 -9.05
CA LEU A 105 -2.68 -11.95 -9.07
C LEU A 105 -1.76 -12.00 -7.84
N ARG A 106 -1.11 -10.88 -7.50
CA ARG A 106 -0.21 -10.82 -6.34
C ARG A 106 -0.98 -11.02 -5.04
N ALA A 107 -2.14 -10.40 -4.90
CA ALA A 107 -3.01 -10.60 -3.74
C ALA A 107 -3.45 -12.06 -3.60
N ALA A 108 -3.80 -12.72 -4.71
CA ALA A 108 -4.20 -14.11 -4.72
C ALA A 108 -3.06 -15.07 -4.33
N VAL A 109 -1.82 -14.79 -4.74
CA VAL A 109 -0.64 -15.56 -4.31
C VAL A 109 -0.36 -15.37 -2.82
N LEU A 110 -0.45 -14.14 -2.31
CA LEU A 110 -0.13 -13.83 -0.91
C LEU A 110 -1.22 -14.28 0.08
N SER A 111 -2.47 -14.42 -0.37
CA SER A 111 -3.59 -14.77 0.50
C SER A 111 -3.59 -16.22 0.99
N GLN A 112 -2.85 -17.13 0.34
CA GLN A 112 -2.70 -18.54 0.74
C GLN A 112 -4.03 -19.28 1.00
N ASP A 113 -5.12 -18.89 0.34
CA ASP A 113 -6.48 -19.42 0.55
C ASP A 113 -7.01 -20.20 -0.66
N ASP A 114 -6.07 -20.73 -1.45
CA ASP A 114 -6.30 -21.49 -2.68
C ASP A 114 -7.16 -20.78 -3.73
N ARG A 115 -7.36 -19.46 -3.61
CA ARG A 115 -8.18 -18.71 -4.58
C ARG A 115 -7.59 -18.74 -5.98
N LEU A 116 -6.27 -18.76 -6.10
CA LEU A 116 -5.60 -18.81 -7.38
C LEU A 116 -5.70 -20.20 -8.05
N PRO A 117 -5.37 -21.33 -7.37
CA PRO A 117 -5.67 -22.67 -7.87
C PRO A 117 -7.14 -22.87 -8.28
N ARG A 118 -8.08 -22.45 -7.43
CA ARG A 118 -9.52 -22.55 -7.69
C ARG A 118 -9.92 -21.78 -8.94
N PHE A 119 -9.42 -20.55 -9.09
CA PHE A 119 -9.64 -19.74 -10.28
C PHE A 119 -9.16 -20.47 -11.54
N PHE A 120 -7.94 -21.03 -11.55
CA PHE A 120 -7.42 -21.75 -12.71
C PHE A 120 -8.18 -23.04 -13.02
N ALA A 121 -8.63 -23.78 -12.01
CA ALA A 121 -9.40 -25.01 -12.19
C ALA A 121 -10.81 -24.74 -12.74
N GLN A 122 -11.43 -23.64 -12.33
CA GLN A 122 -12.80 -23.26 -12.73
C GLN A 122 -12.83 -22.31 -13.92
N ARG A 123 -11.67 -21.85 -14.39
CA ARG A 123 -11.59 -20.90 -15.50
C ARG A 123 -12.18 -21.56 -16.74
N PRO A 124 -13.31 -21.06 -17.30
CA PRO A 124 -13.76 -21.51 -18.60
C PRO A 124 -12.62 -21.24 -19.59
N GLY A 125 -12.14 -22.30 -20.26
CA GLY A 125 -11.04 -22.18 -21.20
C GLY A 125 -11.33 -21.07 -22.21
N SER A 126 -10.44 -20.08 -22.33
CA SER A 126 -10.65 -19.01 -23.31
C SER A 126 -10.19 -19.49 -24.69
N SER A 127 -11.10 -19.57 -25.65
CA SER A 127 -10.83 -19.84 -27.07
C SER A 127 -9.96 -18.78 -27.77
N PHE A 128 -9.72 -17.63 -27.11
CA PHE A 128 -9.15 -16.43 -27.73
C PHE A 128 -7.61 -16.29 -27.68
N ARG A 129 -6.84 -17.31 -27.24
CA ARG A 129 -5.40 -17.35 -27.53
C ARG A 129 -5.14 -18.26 -28.73
N LYS A 130 -5.22 -17.70 -29.94
CA LYS A 130 -4.50 -18.30 -31.07
C LYS A 130 -3.01 -18.26 -30.75
N ARG A 131 -2.38 -19.43 -30.58
CA ARG A 131 -0.93 -19.55 -30.75
C ARG A 131 -0.68 -19.09 -32.19
N GLY A 132 -0.03 -17.93 -32.37
CA GLY A 132 0.38 -17.49 -33.69
C GLY A 132 1.16 -18.61 -34.34
N THR A 133 0.67 -19.10 -35.47
CA THR A 133 1.31 -20.16 -36.24
C THR A 133 2.74 -19.71 -36.51
N LEU A 134 3.73 -20.49 -36.05
CA LEU A 134 5.10 -20.37 -36.51
C LEU A 134 5.06 -20.56 -38.03
N CYS A 135 5.08 -19.47 -38.79
CA CYS A 135 5.19 -19.55 -40.24
C CYS A 135 6.63 -19.91 -40.57
N HIS A 136 6.76 -21.20 -40.86
CA HIS A 136 7.84 -21.93 -41.50
C HIS A 136 8.60 -21.08 -42.52
N LYS A 137 9.94 -21.08 -42.43
CA LYS A 137 10.83 -20.61 -43.50
C LYS A 137 10.47 -21.35 -44.80
N SER A 138 10.16 -20.62 -45.86
CA SER A 138 10.04 -21.20 -47.20
C SER A 138 11.44 -21.30 -47.81
N GLU A 139 12.00 -22.51 -47.86
CA GLU A 139 13.08 -22.90 -48.77
C GLU A 139 12.47 -23.64 -49.98
N ASP A 140 12.71 -23.07 -51.16
CA ASP A 140 12.88 -23.63 -52.52
C ASP A 140 11.86 -24.56 -53.21
N ALA A 141 11.33 -24.05 -54.35
CA ALA A 141 11.35 -24.53 -55.76
C ALA A 141 10.96 -26.01 -56.10
N PRO A 142 10.53 -26.41 -57.36
CA PRO A 142 10.96 -25.85 -58.65
C PRO A 142 10.00 -25.86 -59.87
N ALA A 143 10.50 -25.21 -60.93
CA ALA A 143 10.42 -25.48 -62.37
C ALA A 143 9.11 -26.01 -63.01
N GLN A 144 8.54 -25.21 -63.92
CA GLN A 144 7.63 -25.68 -64.97
C GLN A 144 8.30 -25.54 -66.36
N THR A 145 8.39 -26.68 -67.04
CA THR A 145 8.82 -26.87 -68.42
C THR A 145 7.61 -26.74 -69.36
N VAL A 146 7.75 -25.84 -70.33
CA VAL A 146 7.39 -25.89 -71.78
C VAL A 146 6.06 -26.55 -72.22
N ALA A 147 5.29 -25.79 -73.00
CA ALA A 147 4.77 -26.23 -74.30
C ALA A 147 5.00 -25.10 -75.32
#